data_AF-V7BKN3-F1
#
_entry.id   AF-V7BKN3-F1
#
_cell.length_a   1.000
_cell.length_b   1.000
_cell.length_c   1.000
_cell.angle_alpha   90.00
_cell.angle_beta   90.00
_cell.angle_gamma   90.00
#
_symmetry.space_group_name_H-M   'P 1'
#
loop_
_entity.id
_entity.type
_entity.pdbx_description
1 polymer ?
#
loop_
_entity_poly.entity_id
_entity_poly.type
_entity_poly.pdbx_seq_one_letter_code
_entity_poly.pdbx_strand_id
1 'polypeptide(L)'
;SAPYLAREQNLSVIDAVSDTLSKAGYDKPGTPNVMIQSSDSSVLLKFKEKTKYELVYSIPEIVSDVVDSALSDIKTFAHSVVVARDSVYPKNALFFVTGSTKTVSKFNSYNLSVYVQTFNNEYVSQAWDFFSDATVQINTFV
;
A
#
# COMPACT_ATOMS: atom_id res chain seq x y z
N SER A 1 -16.10 18.04 18.76
CA SER A 1 -15.39 19.08 17.96
C SER A 1 -14.26 18.51 17.09
N ALA A 2 -13.55 17.46 17.51
CA ALA A 2 -12.47 16.85 16.72
C ALA A 2 -12.85 16.31 15.31
N PRO A 3 -13.98 15.60 15.12
CA PRO A 3 -14.28 15.02 13.79
C PRO A 3 -14.63 16.06 12.72
N TYR A 4 -15.16 17.22 13.11
CA TYR A 4 -15.43 18.32 12.17
C TYR A 4 -14.12 18.95 11.68
N LEU A 5 -13.19 19.24 12.59
CA LEU A 5 -11.88 19.80 12.23
C LEU A 5 -11.05 18.86 11.35
N ALA A 6 -11.04 17.56 11.65
CA ALA A 6 -10.36 16.56 10.83
C ALA A 6 -10.96 16.50 9.41
N ARG A 7 -12.29 16.62 9.28
CA ARG A 7 -12.97 16.64 7.98
C ARG A 7 -12.61 17.87 7.15
N GLU A 8 -12.60 19.05 7.77
CA GLU A 8 -12.22 20.32 7.13
C GLU A 8 -10.75 20.29 6.68
N GLN A 9 -9.84 19.80 7.55
CA GLN A 9 -8.44 19.62 7.20
C GLN A 9 -8.26 18.65 6.02
N ASN A 10 -8.96 17.51 6.03
CA ASN A 10 -8.93 16.56 4.92
C ASN A 10 -9.45 17.18 3.61
N LEU A 11 -10.53 17.97 3.66
CA LEU A 11 -11.03 18.69 2.48
C LEU A 11 -9.99 19.67 1.94
N SER A 12 -9.36 20.44 2.83
CA SER A 12 -8.30 21.40 2.45
C SER A 12 -7.10 20.70 1.80
N VAL A 13 -6.69 19.53 2.31
CA VAL A 13 -5.60 18.74 1.71
C VAL A 13 -5.99 18.21 0.33
N ILE A 14 -7.22 17.68 0.18
CA ILE A 14 -7.72 17.15 -1.09
C ILE A 14 -7.74 18.25 -2.17
N ASP A 15 -8.22 19.44 -1.81
CA ASP A 15 -8.28 20.58 -2.72
C ASP A 15 -6.88 21.05 -3.10
N ALA A 16 -5.98 21.20 -2.12
CA ALA A 16 -4.60 21.59 -2.38
C ALA A 16 -3.85 20.61 -3.30
N VAL A 17 -4.01 19.30 -3.08
CA VAL A 17 -3.38 18.27 -3.91
C VAL A 17 -3.97 18.28 -5.32
N SER A 18 -5.30 18.33 -5.45
CA SER A 18 -5.99 18.34 -6.75
C SER A 18 -5.57 19.56 -7.58
N ASP A 19 -5.57 20.75 -6.97
CA ASP A 19 -5.16 22.00 -7.61
C ASP A 19 -3.69 21.97 -8.04
N THR A 20 -2.81 21.44 -7.20
CA THR A 20 -1.38 21.37 -7.50
C THR A 20 -1.11 20.45 -8.68
N LEU A 21 -1.76 19.29 -8.73
CA LEU A 21 -1.61 18.34 -9.84
C LEU A 21 -2.17 18.90 -11.16
N SER A 22 -3.32 19.57 -11.13
CA SER A 22 -3.88 20.24 -12.30
C SER A 22 -3.00 21.40 -12.78
N LYS A 23 -2.47 22.24 -11.87
CA LYS A 23 -1.52 23.31 -12.21
C LYS A 23 -0.23 22.78 -12.83
N ALA A 24 0.24 21.63 -12.37
CA ALA A 24 1.38 20.93 -12.98
C ALA A 24 1.05 20.28 -14.33
N GLY A 25 -0.24 20.23 -14.71
CA GLY A 25 -0.72 19.76 -16.01
C GLY A 25 -0.96 18.26 -16.08
N TYR A 26 -0.97 17.54 -14.96
CA TYR A 26 -1.18 16.08 -14.93
C TYR A 26 -2.61 15.64 -15.29
N ASP A 27 -3.52 16.59 -15.47
CA ASP A 27 -4.88 16.38 -15.97
C ASP A 27 -4.97 16.45 -17.51
N LYS A 28 -3.86 16.77 -18.20
CA LYS A 28 -3.82 16.95 -19.66
C LYS A 28 -3.48 15.65 -20.39
N PRO A 29 -3.98 15.47 -21.63
CA PRO A 29 -3.60 14.33 -22.48
C PRO A 29 -2.08 14.27 -22.72
N GLY A 30 -1.52 13.06 -22.69
CA GLY A 30 -0.08 12.82 -22.94
C GLY A 30 0.82 12.99 -21.72
N THR A 31 0.26 13.20 -20.52
CA THR A 31 1.02 13.25 -19.27
C THR A 31 1.12 11.88 -18.60
N PRO A 32 2.11 11.66 -17.69
CA PRO A 32 2.20 10.44 -16.92
C PRO A 32 0.94 10.21 -16.07
N ASN A 33 0.54 8.94 -15.95
CA ASN A 33 -0.61 8.57 -15.12
C ASN A 33 -0.32 8.87 -13.64
N VAL A 34 -1.27 9.50 -12.95
CA VAL A 34 -1.17 9.81 -11.53
C VAL A 34 -2.08 8.86 -10.75
N MET A 35 -1.48 8.19 -9.76
CA MET A 35 -2.18 7.35 -8.79
C MET A 35 -2.25 8.04 -7.44
N ILE A 36 -3.45 8.16 -6.88
CA ILE A 36 -3.68 8.67 -5.53
C ILE A 36 -4.00 7.49 -4.63
N GLN A 37 -3.10 7.21 -3.68
CA GLN A 37 -3.25 6.14 -2.70
C GLN A 37 -3.82 6.68 -1.38
N SER A 38 -4.78 5.96 -0.80
CA SER A 38 -5.30 6.23 0.55
C SER A 38 -5.84 4.94 1.19
N SER A 39 -5.73 4.83 2.51
CA SER A 39 -6.42 3.80 3.31
C SER A 39 -7.80 4.24 3.80
N ASP A 40 -8.21 5.47 3.50
CA ASP A 40 -9.54 6.03 3.82
C ASP A 40 -10.39 6.13 2.54
N SER A 41 -11.48 5.34 2.50
CA SER A 41 -12.42 5.31 1.37
C SER A 41 -13.14 6.64 1.17
N SER A 42 -13.40 7.40 2.24
CA SER A 42 -14.06 8.71 2.16
C SER A 42 -13.16 9.74 1.47
N VAL A 43 -11.84 9.63 1.64
CA VAL A 43 -10.86 10.46 0.93
C VAL A 43 -10.86 10.13 -0.56
N LEU A 44 -10.85 8.84 -0.92
CA LEU A 44 -10.89 8.40 -2.32
C LEU A 44 -12.18 8.82 -3.03
N LEU A 45 -13.33 8.71 -2.35
CA LEU A 45 -14.62 9.19 -2.89
C LEU A 45 -14.57 10.68 -3.24
N LYS A 46 -14.03 11.51 -2.36
CA LYS A 46 -13.89 12.95 -2.61
C LYS A 46 -12.93 13.25 -3.77
N PHE A 47 -11.82 12.51 -3.90
CA PHE A 47 -10.94 12.64 -5.06
C PHE A 47 -11.62 12.19 -6.35
N LYS A 48 -12.46 11.15 -6.31
CA LYS A 48 -13.26 10.67 -7.44
C LYS A 48 -14.25 11.71 -7.95
N GLU A 49 -14.84 12.50 -7.05
CA GLU A 49 -15.76 13.58 -7.39
C GLU A 49 -15.05 14.77 -8.07
N LYS A 50 -13.77 15.02 -7.72
CA LYS A 50 -13.02 16.20 -8.14
C LYS A 50 -12.06 15.96 -9.30
N THR A 51 -11.61 14.73 -9.51
CA THR A 51 -10.48 14.42 -10.40
C THR A 51 -10.75 13.17 -11.23
N LYS A 52 -9.91 12.94 -12.26
CA LYS A 52 -9.94 11.74 -13.09
C LYS A 52 -8.70 10.85 -12.89
N TYR A 53 -7.96 11.08 -11.80
CA TYR A 53 -6.77 10.31 -11.48
C TYR A 53 -7.12 8.87 -11.12
N GLU A 54 -6.15 7.97 -11.25
CA GLU A 54 -6.30 6.60 -10.78
C GLU A 54 -6.32 6.60 -9.25
N LEU A 55 -7.23 5.82 -8.67
CA LEU A 55 -7.49 5.82 -7.22
C LEU A 55 -7.15 4.45 -6.67
N VAL A 56 -6.29 4.43 -5.66
CA VAL A 56 -5.69 3.20 -5.13
C VAL A 56 -6.04 3.05 -3.65
N TYR A 57 -6.82 2.02 -3.33
CA TYR A 57 -7.17 1.72 -1.94
C TYR A 57 -6.08 0.89 -1.27
N SER A 58 -5.49 1.44 -0.22
CA SER A 58 -4.47 0.75 0.58
C SER A 58 -5.13 -0.06 1.68
N ILE A 59 -5.02 -1.37 1.61
CA ILE A 59 -5.51 -2.29 2.65
C ILE A 59 -4.37 -2.49 3.65
N PRO A 60 -4.46 -1.92 4.86
CA PRO A 60 -3.38 -2.04 5.85
C PRO A 60 -3.30 -3.44 6.47
N GLU A 61 -4.38 -4.21 6.39
CA GLU A 61 -4.51 -5.53 6.98
C GLU A 61 -4.00 -6.63 6.04
N ILE A 62 -3.52 -7.73 6.63
CA ILE A 62 -3.17 -8.93 5.88
C ILE A 62 -4.47 -9.67 5.53
N VAL A 63 -4.80 -9.72 4.24
CA VAL A 63 -6.03 -10.35 3.73
C VAL A 63 -5.72 -11.62 2.93
N SER A 64 -6.16 -12.77 3.43
CA SER A 64 -5.98 -14.06 2.74
C SER A 64 -7.19 -14.49 1.90
N ASP A 65 -8.38 -13.95 2.24
CA ASP A 65 -9.61 -14.10 1.48
C ASP A 65 -10.45 -12.82 1.65
N VAL A 66 -11.10 -12.38 0.58
CA VAL A 66 -11.87 -11.12 0.55
C VAL A 66 -13.26 -11.43 0.02
N VAL A 67 -14.32 -11.13 0.78
CA VAL A 67 -15.69 -11.44 0.36
C VAL A 67 -16.15 -10.58 -0.81
N ASP A 68 -17.02 -11.14 -1.65
CA ASP A 68 -17.52 -10.51 -2.89
C ASP A 68 -18.22 -9.15 -2.66
N SER A 69 -18.88 -8.99 -1.52
CA SER A 69 -19.48 -7.71 -1.12
C SER A 69 -18.40 -6.64 -0.91
N ALA A 70 -17.31 -6.96 -0.20
CA ALA A 70 -16.22 -6.03 0.03
C ALA A 70 -15.52 -5.63 -1.28
N LEU A 71 -15.37 -6.55 -2.22
CA LEU A 71 -14.82 -6.25 -3.55
C LEU A 71 -15.73 -5.32 -4.35
N SER A 72 -17.04 -5.55 -4.28
CA SER A 72 -18.05 -4.69 -4.90
C SER A 72 -18.01 -3.28 -4.31
N ASP A 73 -17.90 -3.17 -2.99
CA ASP A 73 -17.82 -1.90 -2.28
C ASP A 73 -16.54 -1.13 -2.66
N ILE A 74 -15.37 -1.79 -2.66
CA ILE A 74 -14.09 -1.16 -3.03
C ILE A 74 -14.15 -0.58 -4.44
N LYS A 75 -14.76 -1.31 -5.39
CA LYS A 75 -14.91 -0.86 -6.78
C LYS A 75 -15.72 0.44 -6.91
N THR A 76 -16.57 0.76 -5.92
CA THR A 76 -17.33 2.01 -5.95
C THR A 76 -16.45 3.25 -5.78
N PHE A 77 -15.29 3.13 -5.12
CA PHE A 77 -14.43 4.27 -4.78
C PHE A 77 -12.96 4.15 -5.24
N ALA A 78 -12.52 2.97 -5.69
CA ALA A 78 -11.15 2.74 -6.15
C ALA A 78 -11.09 1.99 -7.48
N HIS A 79 -10.01 2.21 -8.22
CA HIS A 79 -9.68 1.52 -9.47
C HIS A 79 -8.73 0.34 -9.21
N SER A 80 -7.87 0.50 -8.21
CA SER A 80 -6.82 -0.45 -7.88
C SER A 80 -6.72 -0.60 -6.35
N VAL A 81 -6.10 -1.69 -5.89
CA VAL A 81 -5.82 -1.93 -4.48
C VAL A 81 -4.33 -2.13 -4.26
N VAL A 82 -3.86 -1.73 -3.09
CA VAL A 82 -2.53 -2.08 -2.59
C VAL A 82 -2.72 -3.02 -1.41
N VAL A 83 -2.07 -4.18 -1.46
CA VAL A 83 -2.08 -5.19 -0.39
C VAL A 83 -0.67 -5.44 0.14
N ALA A 84 -0.58 -5.88 1.39
CA ALA A 84 0.68 -6.33 1.96
C ALA A 84 1.16 -7.60 1.23
N ARG A 85 2.48 -7.76 1.09
CA ARG A 85 3.08 -8.98 0.52
C ARG A 85 2.55 -10.26 1.16
N ASP A 86 2.38 -10.25 2.49
CA ASP A 86 1.93 -11.43 3.24
C ASP A 86 0.46 -11.80 2.95
N SER A 87 -0.32 -10.91 2.34
CA SER A 87 -1.67 -11.20 1.81
C SER A 87 -1.63 -12.06 0.54
N VAL A 88 -0.51 -12.05 -0.17
CA VAL A 88 -0.28 -12.85 -1.39
C VAL A 88 0.57 -14.08 -1.08
N TYR A 89 1.63 -13.91 -0.29
CA TYR A 89 2.58 -14.94 0.09
C TYR A 89 2.68 -15.03 1.62
N PRO A 90 1.75 -15.74 2.28
CA PRO A 90 1.75 -15.89 3.72
C PRO A 90 3.02 -16.60 4.19
N LYS A 91 3.47 -16.25 5.38
CA LYS A 91 4.67 -16.83 6.02
C LYS A 91 4.28 -17.56 7.29
N ASN A 92 5.03 -18.61 7.63
CA ASN A 92 4.92 -19.25 8.94
C ASN A 92 5.68 -18.47 10.01
N ALA A 93 5.62 -18.95 11.27
CA ALA A 93 6.32 -18.35 12.40
C ALA A 93 7.86 -18.30 12.24
N LEU A 94 8.42 -19.09 11.32
CA LEU A 94 9.85 -19.12 10.97
C LEU A 94 10.16 -18.25 9.73
N PHE A 95 9.23 -17.40 9.30
CA PHE A 95 9.33 -16.48 8.15
C PHE A 95 9.47 -17.15 6.78
N PHE A 96 9.23 -18.47 6.67
CA PHE A 96 9.19 -19.16 5.39
C PHE A 96 7.84 -18.97 4.71
N VAL A 97 7.85 -18.70 3.40
CA VAL A 97 6.65 -18.65 2.56
C VAL A 97 5.98 -20.03 2.56
N THR A 98 4.71 -20.08 2.94
CA THR A 98 3.94 -21.34 3.05
C THR A 98 3.12 -21.64 1.80
N GLY A 99 3.00 -20.68 0.87
CA GLY A 99 2.28 -20.84 -0.38
C GLY A 99 1.87 -19.49 -0.97
N SER A 100 0.92 -19.51 -1.89
CA SER A 100 0.30 -18.33 -2.47
C SER A 100 -1.21 -18.33 -2.23
N THR A 101 -1.80 -17.18 -1.94
CA THR A 101 -3.25 -17.01 -1.81
C THR A 101 -3.91 -16.81 -3.18
N LYS A 102 -5.25 -16.84 -3.19
CA LYS A 102 -6.06 -16.46 -4.37
C LYS A 102 -6.43 -14.97 -4.39
N THR A 103 -5.89 -14.18 -3.45
CA THR A 103 -6.24 -12.77 -3.24
C THR A 103 -6.11 -11.95 -4.54
N VAL A 104 -4.97 -12.08 -5.24
CA VAL A 104 -4.71 -11.34 -6.49
C VAL A 104 -5.74 -11.70 -7.58
N SER A 105 -5.97 -13.00 -7.80
CA SER A 105 -6.95 -13.46 -8.80
C SER A 105 -8.36 -12.98 -8.48
N LYS A 106 -8.72 -12.91 -7.20
CA LYS A 106 -10.05 -12.48 -6.73
C LYS A 106 -10.28 -10.98 -6.94
N PHE A 107 -9.30 -10.14 -6.65
CA PHE A 107 -9.40 -8.70 -6.98
C PHE A 107 -9.48 -8.48 -8.49
N ASN A 108 -8.65 -9.18 -9.27
CA ASN A 108 -8.66 -9.08 -10.73
C ASN A 108 -10.01 -9.51 -11.34
N SER A 109 -10.70 -10.50 -10.78
CA SER A 109 -12.03 -10.91 -11.27
C SER A 109 -13.10 -9.82 -11.10
N TYR A 110 -12.85 -8.82 -10.24
CA TYR A 110 -13.71 -7.65 -10.06
C TYR A 110 -13.26 -6.44 -10.90
N ASN A 111 -12.22 -6.57 -11.72
CA ASN A 111 -11.52 -5.48 -12.42
C ASN A 111 -10.85 -4.48 -11.48
N LEU A 112 -10.33 -4.96 -10.34
CA LEU A 112 -9.47 -4.17 -9.47
C LEU A 112 -8.03 -4.61 -9.71
N SER A 113 -7.18 -3.71 -10.22
CA SER A 113 -5.75 -3.99 -10.35
C SER A 113 -5.11 -4.10 -8.97
N VAL A 114 -4.14 -5.01 -8.82
CA VAL A 114 -3.49 -5.27 -7.52
C VAL A 114 -2.02 -4.86 -7.57
N TYR A 115 -1.66 -3.94 -6.68
CA TYR A 115 -0.29 -3.61 -6.34
C TYR A 115 0.07 -4.28 -5.02
N VAL A 116 1.32 -4.72 -4.89
CA VAL A 116 1.82 -5.34 -3.66
C VAL A 116 2.85 -4.41 -3.04
N GLN A 117 2.64 -4.01 -1.79
CA GLN A 117 3.55 -3.15 -1.03
C GLN A 117 4.31 -3.97 0.03
N THR A 118 5.44 -3.41 0.48
CA THR A 118 6.34 -3.97 1.49
C THR A 118 7.27 -5.05 0.93
N PHE A 119 7.99 -4.70 -0.13
CA PHE A 119 9.23 -5.38 -0.50
C PHE A 119 10.39 -4.76 0.29
N ASN A 120 10.51 -5.12 1.57
CA ASN A 120 11.78 -4.95 2.26
C ASN A 120 12.73 -6.03 1.72
N ASN A 121 13.98 -5.66 1.43
CA ASN A 121 15.00 -6.60 0.95
C ASN A 121 14.97 -7.87 1.81
N GLU A 122 14.75 -9.03 1.20
CA GLU A 122 14.70 -10.34 1.88
C GLU A 122 16.06 -10.78 2.48
N TYR A 123 17.02 -9.87 2.64
CA TYR A 123 18.23 -10.11 3.40
C TYR A 123 18.06 -9.59 4.82
N VAL A 124 17.28 -10.31 5.62
CA VAL A 124 17.39 -10.22 7.09
C VAL A 124 18.63 -10.98 7.58
N SER A 125 19.40 -11.63 6.71
CA SER A 125 20.45 -12.59 7.09
C SER A 125 21.90 -12.14 6.91
N GLN A 126 22.24 -11.03 6.25
CA GLN A 126 23.66 -10.60 6.26
C GLN A 126 24.08 -9.90 7.55
N ALA A 127 23.15 -9.46 8.40
CA ALA A 127 23.48 -8.83 9.68
C ALA A 127 23.77 -9.84 10.82
N TRP A 128 23.44 -11.13 10.65
CA TRP A 128 23.77 -12.17 11.64
C TRP A 128 25.11 -12.87 11.41
N ASP A 129 25.80 -12.62 10.30
CA ASP A 129 27.18 -13.07 10.08
C ASP A 129 28.22 -11.99 10.40
N PHE A 130 27.78 -10.73 10.61
CA PHE A 130 28.69 -9.60 10.82
C PHE A 130 29.24 -9.46 12.25
N PHE A 131 28.85 -10.35 13.17
CA PHE A 131 29.47 -10.46 14.51
C PHE A 131 30.46 -11.62 14.64
N SER A 132 30.90 -12.19 13.52
CA SER A 132 32.15 -12.97 13.47
C SER A 132 33.33 -12.04 13.18
N ASP A 133 33.47 -10.96 13.96
CA ASP A 133 34.70 -10.16 13.94
C ASP A 133 35.82 -11.04 14.51
N ALA A 134 36.69 -11.50 13.61
CA ALA A 134 37.91 -12.23 13.93
C ALA A 134 39.02 -11.28 14.41
N THR A 135 38.76 -10.47 15.44
CA THR A 135 39.78 -9.59 16.00
C THR A 135 39.62 -9.39 17.52
N VAL A 136 39.68 -10.47 18.29
CA VAL A 136 40.10 -10.38 19.70
C VAL A 136 41.39 -11.16 19.88
N GLN A 137 42.49 -10.52 19.50
CA GLN A 137 43.80 -10.82 20.03
C GLN A 137 43.97 -9.91 21.26
N ILE A 138 44.14 -10.49 22.45
CA ILE A 138 45.05 -10.04 23.52
C ILE A 138 44.87 -10.94 24.75
N ASN A 139 46.00 -11.46 25.19
CA ASN A 139 46.24 -12.20 26.42
C ASN A 139 45.54 -11.62 27.64
N THR A 140 44.94 -12.51 28.46
CA THR A 140 44.86 -12.28 29.90
C THR A 140 45.46 -13.50 30.62
N PHE A 141 46.74 -13.34 31.01
CA PHE A 141 47.46 -13.86 32.19
C PHE A 141 46.65 -14.81 33.10
N VAL A 142 47.07 -16.04 33.45
CA VAL A 142 48.39 -16.67 33.70
C VAL A 142 48.28 -18.17 33.45
#